data_AF-A0A2M8EPR1-F1
#
_entry.id   AF-A0A2M8EPR1-F1
#
_cell.length_a   1.000
_cell.length_b   1.000
_cell.length_c   1.000
_cell.angle_alpha   90.00
_cell.angle_beta   90.00
_cell.angle_gamma   90.00
#
_symmetry.space_group_name_H-M   'P 1'
#
loop_
_entity.id
_entity.type
_entity.pdbx_description
1 polymer ?
#
loop_
_entity_poly.entity_id
_entity_poly.type
_entity_poly.pdbx_seq_one_letter_code
_entity_poly.pdbx_strand_id
1 'polypeptide(L)'
;MHTHYRTWFPFILIGLTLALVLGILAWMQSPGGGDVEALQVFAPTVEEYQTEIVALLSDFETSNNAEAAYSQLLNIRVPAEFKAFHFDLALILFHASQDDSLDISADLDTLRSQNNWLQ
;
A
#
# COMPACT_ATOMS: atom_id res chain seq x y z
N MET A 1 62.20 -18.93 37.58
CA MET A 1 61.24 -18.34 36.62
C MET A 1 60.05 -19.29 36.49
N HIS A 2 58.83 -18.78 36.23
CA HIS A 2 57.51 -19.47 36.24
C HIS A 2 56.74 -19.24 37.56
N THR A 3 55.47 -18.79 37.64
CA THR A 3 54.38 -18.52 36.68
C THR A 3 53.36 -17.56 37.35
N HIS A 4 53.63 -16.24 37.38
CA HIS A 4 52.76 -15.26 38.06
C HIS A 4 51.61 -14.70 37.17
N TYR A 5 51.35 -15.33 36.03
CA TYR A 5 50.32 -14.94 35.05
C TYR A 5 48.98 -15.67 35.23
N ARG A 6 48.91 -16.66 36.15
CA ARG A 6 47.77 -17.58 36.25
C ARG A 6 46.66 -17.12 37.20
N THR A 7 46.94 -16.20 38.12
CA THR A 7 45.98 -15.72 39.14
C THR A 7 45.13 -14.53 38.69
N TRP A 8 45.54 -13.81 37.64
CA TRP A 8 44.86 -12.61 37.15
C TRP A 8 43.86 -12.91 36.03
N PHE A 9 44.05 -14.04 35.34
CA PHE A 9 43.18 -14.51 34.28
C PHE A 9 41.68 -14.57 34.67
N PRO A 10 41.27 -15.11 35.85
CA PRO A 10 39.86 -15.13 36.21
C PRO A 10 39.26 -13.73 36.39
N PHE A 11 40.02 -12.77 36.93
CA PHE A 11 39.54 -11.40 37.12
C PHE A 11 39.36 -10.64 35.81
N ILE A 12 40.27 -10.85 34.85
CA ILE A 12 40.16 -10.27 33.51
C ILE A 12 38.93 -10.84 32.79
N LEU A 13 38.68 -12.15 32.92
CA LEU A 13 37.50 -12.80 32.35
C LEU A 13 36.19 -12.27 32.94
N ILE A 14 36.15 -12.05 34.26
CA ILE A 14 34.98 -11.46 34.92
C ILE A 14 34.77 -10.02 34.46
N GLY A 15 35.82 -9.20 34.37
CA GLY A 15 35.69 -7.82 33.88
C GLY A 15 35.21 -7.74 32.44
N LEU A 16 35.71 -8.62 31.57
CA LEU A 16 35.36 -8.64 30.16
C LEU A 16 33.94 -9.16 29.91
N THR A 17 33.49 -10.14 30.71
CA THR A 17 32.09 -10.61 30.68
C THR A 17 31.12 -9.54 31.17
N LEU A 18 31.47 -8.80 32.23
CA LEU A 18 30.64 -7.69 32.71
C LEU A 18 30.53 -6.58 31.65
N ALA A 19 31.64 -6.21 31.02
CA ALA A 19 31.67 -5.19 29.97
C ALA A 19 30.83 -5.61 28.75
N LEU A 20 30.87 -6.90 28.38
CA LEU A 20 30.08 -7.44 27.28
C LEU A 20 28.58 -7.37 27.59
N VAL A 21 28.16 -7.78 28.80
CA VAL A 21 26.75 -7.73 29.24
C VAL A 21 26.23 -6.30 29.24
N LEU A 22 27.01 -5.35 29.76
CA LEU A 22 26.65 -3.93 29.76
C LEU A 22 26.54 -3.36 28.34
N GLY A 23 27.45 -3.75 27.43
CA GLY A 23 27.38 -3.36 26.02
C GLY A 23 26.11 -3.85 25.32
N ILE A 24 25.70 -5.10 25.57
CA ILE A 24 24.47 -5.68 25.02
C ILE A 24 23.23 -4.95 25.57
N LEU A 25 23.19 -4.69 26.87
CA LEU A 25 22.08 -3.97 27.49
C LEU A 25 21.97 -2.53 26.98
N ALA A 26 23.10 -1.84 26.83
CA ALA A 26 23.14 -0.49 26.25
C ALA A 26 22.68 -0.47 24.79
N TRP A 27 23.02 -1.51 24.01
CA TRP A 27 22.56 -1.65 22.64
C TRP A 27 21.06 -1.95 22.55
N MET A 28 20.52 -2.82 23.42
CA MET A 28 19.08 -3.11 23.48
C MET A 28 18.23 -1.91 23.93
N GLN A 29 18.81 -1.02 24.75
CA GLN A 29 18.13 0.21 25.19
C GLN A 29 18.25 1.37 24.20
N SER A 30 19.05 1.24 23.14
CA SER A 30 19.06 2.25 22.09
C SER A 30 17.69 2.22 21.40
N PRO A 31 16.86 3.26 21.54
CA PRO A 31 15.61 3.35 20.81
C PRO A 31 15.99 3.67 19.36
N GLY A 32 16.42 2.65 18.63
CA GLY A 32 16.54 2.67 17.17
C GLY A 32 15.17 2.64 16.48
N GLY A 33 14.09 2.95 17.20
CA GLY A 33 12.84 3.34 16.62
C GLY A 33 12.99 4.78 16.16
N GLY A 34 13.54 4.96 14.96
CA GLY A 34 13.18 6.13 14.20
C GLY A 34 11.66 6.17 14.19
N ASP A 35 11.09 7.30 14.61
CA ASP A 35 9.67 7.57 14.43
C ASP A 35 9.41 7.38 12.95
N VAL A 36 8.96 6.18 12.58
CA VAL A 36 8.32 5.98 11.30
C VAL A 36 7.04 6.76 11.50
N GLU A 37 7.05 8.03 11.09
CA GLU A 37 5.82 8.71 10.68
C GLU A 37 5.17 7.70 9.75
N ALA A 38 4.24 6.92 10.31
CA ALA A 38 3.33 6.14 9.51
C ALA A 38 2.68 7.21 8.66
N LEU A 39 3.10 7.29 7.38
CA LEU A 39 2.41 8.06 6.37
C LEU A 39 0.96 7.63 6.55
N GLN A 40 0.17 8.48 7.20
CA GLN A 40 -1.25 8.25 7.36
C GLN A 40 -1.77 8.40 5.95
N VAL A 41 -1.79 7.29 5.21
CA VAL A 41 -2.45 7.20 3.93
C VAL A 41 -3.92 7.22 4.30
N PHE A 42 -4.45 8.43 4.44
CA PHE A 42 -5.87 8.64 4.61
C PHE A 42 -6.56 8.01 3.39
N ALA A 43 -7.56 7.18 3.66
CA ALA A 43 -8.46 6.72 2.61
C ALA A 43 -9.06 7.97 1.94
N PRO A 44 -9.22 7.96 0.61
CA PRO A 44 -9.87 9.08 -0.09
C PRO A 44 -11.27 9.28 0.46
N THR A 45 -11.74 10.51 0.43
CA THR A 45 -13.14 10.79 0.70
C THR A 45 -14.03 10.16 -0.37
N VAL A 46 -15.30 9.94 -0.04
CA VAL A 46 -16.28 9.41 -0.99
C VAL A 46 -16.41 10.34 -2.20
N GLU A 47 -16.46 11.65 -1.94
CA GLU A 47 -16.60 12.68 -2.96
C GLU A 47 -15.39 12.72 -3.91
N GLU A 48 -14.16 12.59 -3.39
CA GLU A 48 -12.94 12.50 -4.22
C GLU A 48 -13.00 11.27 -5.13
N TYR A 49 -13.30 10.10 -4.56
CA TYR A 49 -13.41 8.86 -5.34
C TYR A 49 -14.46 8.96 -6.44
N GLN A 50 -15.66 9.45 -6.11
CA GLN A 50 -16.74 9.60 -7.09
C GLN A 50 -16.34 10.56 -8.22
N THR A 51 -15.69 11.68 -7.88
CA THR A 51 -15.22 12.66 -8.86
C THR A 51 -14.18 12.04 -9.80
N GLU A 52 -13.22 11.28 -9.26
CA GLU A 52 -12.20 10.60 -10.07
C GLU A 52 -12.81 9.56 -11.02
N ILE A 53 -13.79 8.79 -10.56
CA ILE A 53 -14.48 7.79 -11.40
C ILE A 53 -15.31 8.46 -12.51
N VAL A 54 -16.04 9.53 -12.19
CA VAL A 54 -16.81 10.27 -13.21
C VAL A 54 -15.88 10.85 -14.28
N ALA A 55 -14.75 11.44 -13.87
CA ALA A 55 -13.75 11.96 -14.81
C ALA A 55 -13.18 10.84 -15.70
N LEU A 56 -12.82 9.70 -15.11
CA LEU A 56 -12.31 8.54 -15.83
C LEU A 56 -13.30 8.01 -16.88
N LEU A 57 -14.58 7.91 -16.51
CA LEU A 57 -15.60 7.42 -17.44
C LEU A 57 -15.89 8.42 -18.57
N SER A 58 -15.89 9.73 -18.27
CA SER A 58 -16.01 10.78 -19.29
C SER A 58 -14.84 10.75 -20.27
N ASP A 59 -13.62 10.54 -19.77
CA ASP A 59 -12.42 10.41 -20.60
C ASP A 59 -12.47 9.13 -21.44
N PHE A 60 -12.97 8.03 -20.88
CA PHE A 60 -13.19 6.79 -21.61
C PHE A 60 -14.20 6.96 -22.74
N GLU A 61 -15.36 7.60 -22.50
CA GLU A 61 -16.36 7.85 -23.54
C GLU A 61 -15.84 8.72 -24.69
N THR A 62 -14.94 9.65 -24.37
CA THR A 62 -14.34 10.54 -25.38
C THR A 62 -13.23 9.85 -26.18
N SER A 63 -12.39 9.07 -25.49
CA SER A 63 -11.20 8.43 -26.08
C SER A 63 -11.48 7.06 -26.68
N ASN A 64 -12.54 6.39 -26.23
CA ASN A 64 -12.87 4.99 -26.48
C ASN A 64 -11.68 4.05 -26.24
N ASN A 65 -10.82 4.36 -25.27
CA ASN A 65 -9.60 3.61 -24.96
C ASN A 65 -9.73 2.89 -23.61
N ALA A 66 -10.13 1.63 -23.66
CA ALA A 66 -10.36 0.81 -22.48
C ALA A 66 -9.06 0.48 -21.72
N GLU A 67 -7.94 0.28 -22.42
CA GLU A 67 -6.64 0.00 -21.79
C GLU A 67 -6.16 1.19 -20.94
N ALA A 68 -6.29 2.41 -21.48
CA ALA A 68 -5.95 3.64 -20.76
C ALA A 68 -6.88 3.84 -19.56
N ALA A 69 -8.19 3.66 -19.73
CA ALA A 69 -9.18 3.78 -18.65
C ALA A 69 -8.93 2.75 -17.54
N TYR A 70 -8.66 1.49 -17.88
CA TYR A 70 -8.32 0.44 -16.92
C TYR A 70 -7.05 0.78 -16.15
N SER A 71 -6.00 1.21 -16.85
CA SER A 71 -4.73 1.59 -16.22
C SER A 71 -4.89 2.78 -15.27
N GLN A 72 -5.71 3.77 -15.63
CA GLN A 72 -6.04 4.88 -14.75
C GLN A 72 -6.85 4.41 -13.53
N LEU A 73 -7.83 3.53 -13.72
CA LEU A 73 -8.68 3.02 -12.65
C LEU A 73 -7.86 2.33 -11.55
N LEU A 74 -6.86 1.53 -11.92
CA LEU A 74 -5.98 0.84 -10.96
C LEU A 74 -5.17 1.78 -10.07
N ASN A 75 -5.00 3.04 -10.48
CA ASN A 75 -4.28 4.06 -9.71
C ASN A 75 -5.20 4.86 -8.77
N ILE A 76 -6.52 4.76 -8.95
CA ILE A 76 -7.51 5.42 -8.11
C ILE A 76 -7.55 4.73 -6.75
N ARG A 77 -7.47 5.51 -5.68
CA ARG A 77 -7.62 4.97 -4.32
C ARG A 77 -9.09 4.70 -4.05
N VAL A 78 -9.39 3.61 -3.34
CA VAL A 78 -10.77 3.13 -3.19
C VAL A 78 -11.21 3.20 -1.72
N PRO A 79 -12.32 3.90 -1.40
CA PRO A 79 -12.96 3.84 -0.10
C PRO A 79 -13.46 2.42 0.21
N ALA A 80 -13.59 2.05 1.48
CA ALA A 80 -13.94 0.68 1.87
C ALA A 80 -15.31 0.23 1.32
N GLU A 81 -16.27 1.14 1.29
CA GLU A 81 -17.65 0.98 0.83
C GLU A 81 -17.78 0.79 -0.69
N PHE A 82 -16.79 1.22 -1.49
CA PHE A 82 -16.83 1.15 -2.94
C PHE A 82 -15.96 0.03 -3.53
N LYS A 83 -15.34 -0.82 -2.71
CA LYS A 83 -14.47 -1.90 -3.20
C LYS A 83 -15.14 -2.85 -4.19
N ALA A 84 -16.40 -3.23 -3.92
CA ALA A 84 -17.15 -4.11 -4.81
C ALA A 84 -17.42 -3.43 -6.15
N PHE A 85 -17.95 -2.20 -6.10
CA PHE A 85 -18.19 -1.38 -7.28
C PHE A 85 -16.91 -1.16 -8.12
N HIS A 86 -15.80 -0.80 -7.47
CA HIS A 86 -14.52 -0.58 -8.14
C HIS A 86 -14.01 -1.85 -8.82
N PHE A 87 -14.16 -3.00 -8.17
CA PHE A 87 -13.78 -4.28 -8.71
C PHE A 87 -14.63 -4.65 -9.95
N ASP A 88 -15.94 -4.45 -9.88
CA ASP A 88 -16.84 -4.71 -11.01
C ASP A 88 -16.49 -3.81 -12.21
N LEU A 89 -16.25 -2.52 -11.96
CA LEU A 89 -15.81 -1.59 -12.99
C LEU A 89 -14.45 -1.99 -13.59
N ALA A 90 -13.51 -2.45 -12.76
CA ALA A 90 -12.20 -2.93 -13.21
C ALA A 90 -12.32 -4.16 -14.11
N LEU A 91 -13.23 -5.09 -13.79
CA LEU A 91 -13.48 -6.26 -14.65
C LEU A 91 -14.03 -5.86 -16.02
N ILE A 92 -14.99 -4.93 -16.05
CA ILE A 92 -15.58 -4.44 -17.29
C ILE A 92 -14.50 -3.79 -18.18
N LEU A 93 -13.72 -2.85 -17.63
CA LEU A 93 -12.67 -2.18 -18.38
C LEU A 93 -11.53 -3.12 -18.78
N PHE A 94 -11.19 -4.10 -17.93
CA PHE A 94 -10.21 -5.13 -18.27
C PHE A 94 -10.69 -5.97 -19.46
N HIS A 95 -11.94 -6.44 -19.45
CA HIS A 95 -12.49 -7.20 -20.57
C HIS A 95 -12.51 -6.37 -21.86
N ALA A 96 -12.92 -5.10 -21.79
CA ALA A 96 -12.85 -4.19 -22.93
C ALA A 96 -11.41 -3.98 -23.43
N SER A 97 -10.41 -3.91 -22.53
CA SER A 97 -9.01 -3.74 -22.94
C SER A 97 -8.41 -4.96 -23.64
N GLN A 98 -9.00 -6.14 -23.46
CA GLN A 98 -8.52 -7.39 -24.08
C GLN A 98 -9.14 -7.60 -25.46
N ASP A 99 -10.27 -6.96 -25.75
CA ASP A 99 -10.99 -7.05 -27.01
C ASP A 99 -11.69 -5.71 -27.33
N ASP A 100 -11.06 -4.90 -28.19
CA ASP A 100 -11.58 -3.60 -28.61
C ASP A 100 -12.95 -3.67 -29.33
N SER A 101 -13.43 -4.86 -29.70
CA SER A 101 -14.74 -5.04 -30.32
C SER A 101 -15.89 -5.21 -29.33
N LEU A 102 -15.57 -5.33 -28.03
CA LEU A 102 -16.54 -5.59 -26.97
C LEU A 102 -17.22 -4.28 -26.55
N ASP A 103 -18.50 -4.15 -26.90
CA ASP A 103 -19.34 -3.05 -26.44
C ASP A 103 -19.74 -3.26 -24.98
N ILE A 104 -19.14 -2.47 -24.08
CA ILE A 104 -19.40 -2.50 -22.64
C ILE A 104 -20.48 -1.52 -22.19
N SER A 105 -21.17 -0.84 -23.12
CA SER A 105 -22.19 0.16 -22.79
C SER A 105 -23.31 -0.41 -21.91
N ALA A 106 -23.76 -1.63 -22.19
CA ALA A 106 -24.79 -2.30 -21.39
C ALA A 106 -24.35 -2.60 -19.95
N ASP A 107 -23.09 -2.97 -19.76
CA ASP A 107 -22.53 -3.25 -18.43
C ASP A 107 -22.31 -1.94 -17.64
N LEU A 108 -21.84 -0.89 -18.30
CA LEU A 108 -21.72 0.45 -17.70
C LEU A 108 -23.09 1.04 -17.36
N ASP A 109 -24.10 0.88 -18.21
CA ASP A 109 -25.47 1.34 -17.92
C ASP A 109 -26.09 0.57 -16.75
N THR A 110 -25.78 -0.72 -16.63
CA THR A 110 -26.16 -1.52 -15.47
C THR A 110 -25.52 -0.96 -14.20
N LEU A 111 -24.21 -0.66 -14.22
CA LEU A 111 -23.52 -0.04 -13.09
C LEU A 111 -24.09 1.35 -12.73
N ARG A 112 -24.41 2.18 -13.73
CA ARG A 112 -25.06 3.49 -13.56
C ARG A 112 -26.42 3.36 -12.88
N SER A 113 -27.23 2.40 -13.31
CA SER A 113 -28.57 2.18 -12.74
C SER A 113 -28.55 1.80 -11.26
N GLN A 114 -27.45 1.19 -10.80
CA GLN A 114 -27.24 0.80 -9.41
C GLN A 114 -26.61 1.92 -8.57
N ASN A 115 -26.06 2.95 -9.21
CA ASN A 115 -25.26 4.01 -8.60
C ASN A 115 -25.74 5.39 -9.08
N ASN A 116 -26.67 6.00 -8.34
CA ASN A 116 -27.29 7.29 -8.71
C ASN A 116 -26.31 8.46 -8.90
N TRP A 117 -25.08 8.35 -8.40
CA TRP A 117 -24.04 9.38 -8.49
C TRP A 117 -23.25 9.33 -9.81
N LEU A 118 -23.40 8.25 -10.60
CA LEU A 118 -22.63 7.98 -11.82
C LEU A 118 -23.26 8.57 -13.11
N GLN A 119 -24.13 9.57 -12.96
CA GLN A 119 -24.94 10.15 -14.04
C GLN A 119 -24.14 11.05 -14.97
#